data_AF-A0A5E4BSZ1-F1
#
_entry.id   AF-A0A5E4BSZ1-F1
#
_cell.length_a   1.000
_cell.length_b   1.000
_cell.length_c   1.000
_cell.angle_alpha   90.00
_cell.angle_beta   90.00
_cell.angle_gamma   90.00
#
_symmetry.space_group_name_H-M   'P 1'
#
loop_
_entity.id
_entity.type
_entity.pdbx_description
1 polymer ?
#
loop_
_entity_poly.entity_id
_entity_poly.type
_entity_poly.pdbx_seq_one_letter_code
_entity_poly.pdbx_strand_id
1 'polypeptide(L)' 'YYHCSFRMTGEGWLLCCGEYQDILIIDAKTLAVINTFTSSQSPDWINCMCIVHSMRIQ' A
#
# COMPACT_ATOMS: atom_id res chain seq x y z
N TYR A 1 -4.03 -2.97 11.83
CA TYR A 1 -3.54 -1.89 12.71
C TYR A 1 -2.84 -0.87 11.85
N TYR A 2 -3.44 0.32 11.72
CA TYR A 2 -2.88 1.43 10.96
C TYR A 2 -1.89 2.19 11.85
N HIS A 3 -0.67 2.43 11.37
CA HIS A 3 0.36 3.13 12.14
C HIS A 3 0.89 4.30 11.33
N CYS A 4 0.55 5.53 11.71
CA CYS A 4 1.17 6.72 11.13
C CYS A 4 2.67 6.73 11.48
N SER A 5 3.56 6.65 10.48
CA SER A 5 5.00 6.61 10.72
C SER A 5 5.54 8.00 11.02
N PHE A 6 6.20 8.15 12.17
CA PHE A 6 6.78 9.38 12.71
C PHE A 6 7.94 9.98 11.87
N ARG A 7 8.25 9.46 10.67
CA ARG A 7 9.40 9.93 9.86
C ARG A 7 9.15 10.03 8.34
N MET A 8 7.92 10.21 7.90
CA MET A 8 7.66 10.64 6.52
C MET A 8 7.56 12.17 6.49
N THR A 9 8.54 12.84 5.88
CA THR A 9 8.46 14.28 5.61
C THR A 9 7.47 14.51 4.47
N GLY A 10 6.18 14.63 4.78
CA GLY A 10 5.07 14.86 3.84
C GLY A 10 3.75 14.23 4.30
N GLU A 11 2.62 14.57 3.67
CA GLU A 11 1.28 14.00 3.94
C GLU A 11 1.14 12.58 3.37
N GLY A 12 2.00 11.67 3.82
CA GLY A 12 1.91 10.24 3.53
C GLY A 12 1.47 9.47 4.76
N TRP A 13 0.63 8.47 4.56
CA TRP A 13 0.20 7.57 5.63
C TRP A 13 0.87 6.20 5.43
N LEU A 14 1.66 5.77 6.40
CA LEU A 14 2.15 4.38 6.44
C LEU A 14 0.96 3.46 6.76
N LEU A 15 0.74 2.46 5.91
CA LEU A 15 -0.37 1.52 6.07
C LEU A 15 0.05 0.36 6.98
N CYS A 16 1.20 -0.25 6.68
CA CYS A 16 1.72 -1.40 7.41
C CYS A 16 3.22 -1.68 7.16
N CYS A 17 3.84 -2.39 8.11
CA CYS A 17 5.11 -3.10 7.96
C CYS A 17 4.84 -4.60 8.19
N GLY A 18 5.38 -5.47 7.34
CA GLY A 18 5.17 -6.91 7.36
C GLY A 18 5.52 -7.52 6.01
N GLU A 19 5.68 -8.84 5.96
CA GLU A 19 5.97 -9.58 4.73
C GLU A 19 4.65 -9.94 4.03
N TYR A 20 4.43 -9.39 2.84
CA TYR A 20 3.21 -9.61 2.07
C TYR A 20 3.54 -10.23 0.71
N GLN A 21 2.81 -11.29 0.37
CA GLN A 21 2.92 -11.95 -0.93
C GLN A 21 2.20 -11.17 -2.02
N ASP A 22 1.00 -10.68 -1.71
CA ASP A 22 0.10 -10.06 -2.68
C ASP A 22 -0.42 -8.72 -2.15
N ILE A 23 -0.54 -7.73 -3.05
CA ILE A 23 -1.26 -6.47 -2.80
C ILE A 23 -2.47 -6.42 -3.71
N LEU A 24 -3.65 -6.19 -3.13
CA LEU A 24 -4.89 -5.98 -3.86
C LEU A 24 -5.33 -4.52 -3.75
N ILE A 25 -5.56 -3.87 -4.90
CA ILE A 25 -6.27 -2.59 -4.97
C ILE A 25 -7.73 -2.90 -5.23
N ILE A 26 -8.61 -2.45 -4.33
CA ILE A 26 -10.04 -2.75 -4.37
C ILE A 26 -10.82 -1.43 -4.47
N ASP A 27 -11.82 -1.39 -5.35
CA ASP A 27 -12.78 -0.30 -5.39
C ASP A 27 -13.64 -0.31 -4.12
N ALA A 28 -13.64 0.79 -3.38
CA ALA A 28 -14.33 0.84 -2.09
C ALA A 28 -15.86 0.73 -2.18
N LYS A 29 -16.48 1.06 -3.34
CA LYS A 29 -17.94 1.05 -3.49
C LYS A 29 -18.46 -0.33 -3.91
N THR A 30 -17.79 -0.95 -4.86
CA THR A 30 -18.20 -2.21 -5.49
C THR A 30 -17.49 -3.42 -4.90
N LEU A 31 -16.42 -3.21 -4.12
CA LEU A 31 -15.52 -4.24 -3.62
C LEU A 31 -14.84 -5.06 -4.72
N ALA A 32 -14.84 -4.55 -5.95
CA ALA A 32 -14.16 -5.18 -7.07
C ALA A 32 -12.63 -5.00 -6.96
N VAL A 33 -11.88 -6.05 -7.26
CA VAL A 33 -10.41 -5.96 -7.38
C VAL A 33 -10.07 -5.24 -8.68
N ILE A 34 -9.43 -4.08 -8.55
CA ILE A 34 -8.98 -3.25 -9.67
C ILE A 34 -7.60 -3.74 -10.14
N ASN A 35 -6.68 -3.98 -9.19
CA ASN A 35 -5.32 -4.43 -9.48
C ASN A 35 -4.84 -5.44 -8.46
N THR A 36 -3.95 -6.32 -8.90
CA THR A 36 -3.23 -7.28 -8.08
C THR A 36 -1.74 -7.18 -8.39
N PHE A 37 -0.92 -7.02 -7.35
CA PHE A 37 0.53 -7.09 -7.46
C PHE A 37 1.01 -8.35 -6.73
N THR A 38 1.67 -9.24 -7.45
CA THR A 38 2.21 -10.51 -6.95
C THR A 38 3.64 -10.67 -7.46
N SER A 39 4.50 -11.34 -6.71
CA SER A 39 5.82 -11.78 -7.19
C SER A 39 5.90 -13.30 -7.18
N SER A 40 6.23 -13.89 -8.34
CA SER A 40 6.48 -15.33 -8.45
C SER A 40 7.88 -15.74 -8.00
N GLN A 41 8.80 -14.78 -7.85
CA GLN A 41 10.21 -15.03 -7.53
C GLN A 41 10.54 -14.85 -6.05
N SER A 42 9.77 -14.02 -5.33
CA SER A 42 9.93 -13.77 -3.90
C SER A 42 8.56 -13.54 -3.28
N PRO A 43 8.01 -14.50 -2.53
CA PRO A 43 6.67 -14.41 -1.94
C PRO A 43 6.59 -13.45 -0.74
N ASP A 44 7.69 -12.82 -0.37
CA ASP A 44 7.88 -11.89 0.75
C ASP A 44 8.42 -10.53 0.28
N TRP A 45 8.29 -10.24 -1.02
CA TRP A 45 8.94 -9.12 -1.69
C TRP A 45 8.52 -7.72 -1.18
N ILE A 46 7.43 -7.61 -0.41
CA ILE A 46 6.99 -6.36 0.20
C ILE A 46 7.13 -6.46 1.70
N ASN A 47 7.99 -5.60 2.25
CA ASN A 47 8.20 -5.50 3.70
C ASN A 47 7.48 -4.30 4.34
N CYS A 48 7.16 -3.26 3.55
CA CYS A 48 6.56 -2.01 4.02
C CYS A 48 5.69 -1.38 2.91
N MET A 49 4.56 -0.77 3.28
CA MET A 49 3.68 -0.07 2.34
C MET A 49 3.20 1.28 2.89
N CYS A 50 3.27 2.33 2.07
CA CYS A 50 2.73 3.65 2.38
C CYS A 50 1.89 4.18 1.22
N ILE A 51 0.88 4.99 1.54
CA ILE A 51 0.08 5.73 0.56
C ILE A 51 0.45 7.19 0.69
N VAL A 52 0.89 7.79 -0.42
CA VAL A 52 1.26 9.21 -0.49
C VAL A 52 0.22 10.00 -1.25
N HIS A 53 -0.10 11.20 -0.76
CA HIS A 53 -0.96 12.10 -1.51
C HIS A 53 -0.24 12.60 -2.77
N SER A 54 -0.90 12.54 -3.93
CA SER A 54 -0.35 13.09 -5.18
C SER A 54 -0.60 14.59 -5.22
N MET A 55 0.45 15.39 -5.38
CA MET A 55 0.35 16.85 -5.54
C MET A 55 -0.03 17.27 -6.97
N ARG A 56 -0.16 16.31 -7.91
CA ARG A 56 -0.32 16.61 -9.35
C ARG A 56 -1.76 16.59 -9.84
N ILE A 57 -2.69 16.06 -9.06
CA ILE A 57 -4.10 15.97 -9.44
C ILE A 57 -4.89 16.42 -8.22
N GLN A 58 -5.45 17.63 -8.30
CA GLN A 58 -6.31 18.25 -7.29
C GLN A 58 -7.69 18.47 -7.88
#